data_AF-A0A523W2U6-F1
#
_entry.id   AF-A0A523W2U6-F1
#
_cell.length_a   1.000
_cell.length_b   1.000
_cell.length_c   1.000
_cell.angle_alpha   90.00
_cell.angle_beta   90.00
_cell.angle_gamma   90.00
#
_symmetry.space_group_name_H-M   'P 1'
#
loop_
_entity.id
_entity.type
_entity.pdbx_description
1 polymer ?
#
loop_
_entity_poly.entity_id
_entity_poly.type
_entity_poly.pdbx_seq_one_letter_code
_entity_poly.pdbx_strand_id
1 'polypeptide(L)'
;MEWENIFNSIGFWYNVFIEWYISAPIYGQVFALIGLITLLALAITLLFYIIKGIAYLVYYTFKGVYYLLKYIGYGFYKLTEGFYFLVSGKSKPSKQEGSHTNIQNTTINQYNYILEYCSECGRKISERMKLHFEKNGMAFCENCGKQLTINHALRTLTVSH
;
A
#
# COMPACT_ATOMS: atom_id res chain seq x y z
N MET A 1 -26.49 -17.72 31.34
CA MET A 1 -27.21 -18.88 30.78
C MET A 1 -26.44 -19.59 29.66
N GLU A 2 -26.20 -19.03 28.46
CA GLU A 2 -25.44 -19.75 27.42
C GLU A 2 -23.97 -20.04 27.81
N TRP A 3 -23.29 -19.05 28.41
CA TRP A 3 -21.91 -19.20 28.87
C TRP A 3 -21.75 -20.29 29.94
N GLU A 4 -22.68 -20.38 30.88
CA GLU A 4 -22.65 -21.41 31.93
C GLU A 4 -22.79 -22.82 31.34
N ASN A 5 -23.65 -22.98 30.33
CA ASN A 5 -23.79 -24.26 29.62
C ASN A 5 -22.52 -24.65 28.87
N ILE A 6 -21.84 -23.67 28.25
CA ILE A 6 -20.56 -23.89 27.57
C ILE A 6 -19.48 -24.30 28.57
N PHE A 7 -19.34 -23.59 29.69
CA PHE A 7 -18.34 -23.94 30.72
C PHE A 7 -18.62 -25.29 31.37
N ASN A 8 -19.89 -25.62 31.63
CA ASN A 8 -20.28 -26.93 32.15
C ASN A 8 -19.96 -28.05 31.15
N SER A 9 -20.22 -27.82 29.86
CA SER A 9 -19.87 -28.78 28.80
C SER A 9 -18.36 -28.95 28.68
N ILE A 10 -17.59 -27.88 28.74
CA ILE A 10 -16.12 -27.93 28.70
C ILE A 10 -15.59 -28.66 29.94
N GLY A 11 -16.13 -28.38 31.12
CA GLY A 11 -15.75 -29.03 32.37
C GLY A 11 -16.00 -30.54 32.36
N PHE A 12 -17.14 -30.98 31.79
CA PHE A 12 -17.42 -32.40 31.59
C PHE A 12 -16.35 -33.06 30.71
N TRP A 13 -16.06 -32.50 29.54
CA TRP A 13 -15.04 -33.03 28.63
C TRP A 13 -13.63 -32.97 29.20
N TYR A 14 -13.33 -31.93 29.98
CA TYR A 14 -12.07 -31.80 30.69
C TYR A 14 -11.87 -32.94 31.69
N ASN A 15 -12.88 -33.25 32.50
CA ASN A 15 -12.79 -34.36 33.46
C ASN A 15 -12.59 -35.71 32.76
N VAL A 16 -13.34 -35.98 31.69
CA VAL A 16 -13.16 -37.19 30.86
C VAL A 16 -11.75 -37.26 30.27
N PHE A 17 -11.21 -36.13 29.80
CA PHE A 17 -9.85 -36.06 29.30
C PHE A 17 -8.81 -36.34 30.39
N ILE A 18 -8.98 -35.80 31.59
CA ILE A 18 -8.05 -36.02 32.71
C ILE A 18 -8.04 -37.49 33.14
N GLU A 19 -9.21 -38.12 33.23
CA GLU A 19 -9.30 -39.57 33.54
C GLU A 19 -8.59 -40.42 32.48
N TRP A 20 -8.83 -40.13 31.20
CA TRP A 20 -8.13 -40.80 30.10
C TRP A 20 -6.62 -40.55 30.13
N TYR A 21 -6.20 -39.32 30.39
CA TYR A 21 -4.78 -38.93 30.44
C TYR A 21 -4.04 -39.64 31.59
N ILE A 22 -4.64 -39.70 32.78
CA ILE A 22 -4.06 -40.40 33.93
C ILE A 22 -3.98 -41.91 33.68
N SER A 23 -4.98 -42.50 33.02
CA SER A 23 -4.98 -43.93 32.67
C SER A 23 -3.99 -44.28 31.55
N ALA A 24 -3.50 -43.31 30.78
CA ALA A 24 -2.57 -43.55 29.69
C ALA A 24 -1.15 -43.87 30.22
N PRO A 25 -0.38 -44.73 29.50
CA PRO A 25 1.00 -45.00 29.85
C PRO A 25 1.89 -43.75 29.72
N ILE A 26 3.05 -43.75 30.40
CA ILE A 26 3.94 -42.57 30.55
C ILE A 26 4.28 -41.89 29.20
N TYR A 27 4.54 -42.67 28.15
CA TYR A 27 4.83 -42.09 26.82
C TYR A 27 3.62 -41.34 26.24
N GLY A 28 2.40 -41.87 26.42
CA GLY A 28 1.18 -41.23 25.95
C GLY A 28 0.91 -39.90 26.65
N GLN A 29 1.18 -39.83 27.96
CA GLN A 29 1.07 -38.60 28.74
C GLN A 29 2.03 -37.52 28.21
N VAL A 30 3.30 -37.87 27.96
CA VAL A 30 4.30 -36.94 27.43
C VAL A 30 3.88 -36.42 26.05
N PHE A 31 3.41 -37.29 25.14
CA PHE A 31 2.95 -36.87 23.82
C PHE A 31 1.71 -35.97 23.89
N ALA A 32 0.76 -36.26 24.78
CA ALA A 32 -0.43 -35.42 24.95
C ALA A 32 -0.07 -34.01 25.46
N LEU A 33 0.89 -33.88 26.38
CA LEU A 33 1.37 -32.58 26.83
C LEU A 33 2.05 -31.78 25.72
N ILE A 34 2.93 -32.41 24.95
CA ILE A 34 3.62 -31.77 23.82
C ILE A 34 2.58 -31.31 22.78
N GLY A 35 1.61 -32.16 22.48
CA GLY A 35 0.50 -31.84 21.57
C GLY A 35 -0.31 -30.63 22.05
N LEU A 36 -0.66 -30.59 23.34
CA LEU A 36 -1.42 -29.49 23.93
C LEU A 36 -0.62 -28.16 23.88
N ILE A 37 0.67 -28.19 24.21
CA ILE A 37 1.55 -27.02 24.11
C ILE A 37 1.67 -26.53 22.67
N THR A 38 1.84 -27.45 21.72
CA THR A 38 1.96 -27.13 20.30
C THR A 38 0.67 -26.50 19.77
N LEU A 39 -0.49 -27.05 20.17
CA LEU A 39 -1.80 -26.54 19.79
C LEU A 39 -2.07 -25.15 20.38
N LEU A 40 -1.67 -24.91 21.63
CA LEU A 40 -1.72 -23.59 22.27
C LEU A 40 -0.84 -22.57 21.54
N ALA A 41 0.41 -22.94 21.22
CA ALA A 41 1.31 -22.06 20.48
C ALA A 41 0.76 -21.69 19.09
N LEU A 42 0.15 -22.66 18.40
CA LEU A 42 -0.50 -22.44 17.10
C LEU A 42 -1.70 -21.50 17.24
N ALA A 43 -2.57 -21.72 18.24
CA ALA A 43 -3.73 -20.87 18.50
C ALA A 43 -3.33 -19.41 18.79
N ILE A 44 -2.30 -19.20 19.61
CA ILE A 44 -1.77 -17.87 19.92
C ILE A 44 -1.21 -17.20 18.67
N THR A 45 -0.43 -17.93 17.87
CA THR A 45 0.12 -17.42 16.61
C THR A 45 -1.00 -16.99 15.66
N LEU A 46 -2.04 -17.81 15.54
CA LEU A 46 -3.19 -17.52 14.69
C LEU A 46 -3.95 -16.27 15.16
N LEU A 47 -4.19 -16.13 16.46
CA LEU A 47 -4.77 -14.93 17.05
C LEU A 47 -3.93 -13.67 16.77
N PHE A 48 -2.62 -13.76 16.92
CA PHE A 48 -1.71 -12.65 16.60
C PHE A 48 -1.85 -12.20 15.14
N TYR A 49 -1.92 -13.14 14.19
CA TYR A 49 -2.13 -12.82 12.78
C TYR A 49 -3.51 -12.25 12.50
N ILE A 50 -4.57 -12.74 13.16
CA ILE A 50 -5.92 -12.18 13.03
C ILE A 50 -5.92 -10.72 13.50
N ILE A 51 -5.37 -10.42 14.67
CA ILE A 51 -5.32 -9.05 15.21
C ILE A 51 -4.52 -8.14 14.27
N LYS A 52 -3.36 -8.60 13.79
CA LYS A 52 -2.55 -7.88 12.81
C LYS A 52 -3.30 -7.63 11.50
N GLY A 53 -4.07 -8.61 11.04
CA GLY A 53 -4.93 -8.51 9.86
C GLY A 53 -6.04 -7.49 10.03
N ILE A 54 -6.75 -7.51 11.16
CA ILE A 54 -7.79 -6.55 11.49
C ILE A 54 -7.21 -5.13 11.55
N ALA A 55 -6.08 -4.94 12.23
CA ALA A 55 -5.42 -3.64 12.31
C ALA A 55 -5.05 -3.10 10.92
N TYR A 56 -4.53 -3.97 10.05
CA TYR A 56 -4.21 -3.62 8.66
C TYR A 56 -5.47 -3.24 7.87
N LEU A 57 -6.56 -4.01 8.02
CA LEU A 57 -7.81 -3.78 7.32
C LEU A 57 -8.46 -2.45 7.73
N VAL A 58 -8.44 -2.13 9.04
CA VAL A 58 -8.91 -0.85 9.55
C VAL A 58 -8.06 0.30 9.01
N TYR A 59 -6.73 0.19 9.07
CA TYR A 59 -5.82 1.20 8.53
C TYR A 59 -6.09 1.49 7.05
N TYR A 60 -6.26 0.44 6.22
CA TYR A 60 -6.56 0.61 4.80
C TYR A 60 -7.96 1.13 4.53
N THR A 61 -8.96 0.75 5.32
CA THR A 61 -10.31 1.29 5.21
C THR A 61 -10.32 2.79 5.44
N PHE A 62 -9.70 3.27 6.53
CA PHE A 62 -9.61 4.71 6.80
C PHE A 62 -8.80 5.45 5.72
N LYS A 63 -7.68 4.87 5.28
CA LYS A 63 -6.88 5.44 4.19
C LYS A 63 -7.71 5.55 2.90
N GLY A 64 -8.48 4.52 2.56
CA GLY A 64 -9.37 4.50 1.41
C GLY A 64 -10.43 5.59 1.48
N VAL A 65 -11.13 5.69 2.61
CA VAL A 65 -12.14 6.74 2.85
C VAL A 65 -11.53 8.13 2.75
N TYR A 66 -10.35 8.36 3.33
CA TYR A 66 -9.64 9.64 3.25
C TYR A 66 -9.36 10.06 1.81
N TYR A 67 -8.83 9.14 0.98
CA TYR A 67 -8.60 9.45 -0.43
C TYR A 67 -9.91 9.71 -1.18
N LEU A 68 -10.93 8.91 -0.95
CA LEU A 68 -12.22 9.04 -1.64
C LEU A 68 -12.88 10.40 -1.34
N LEU A 69 -12.84 10.83 -0.07
CA LEU A 69 -13.32 12.16 0.34
C LEU A 69 -12.47 13.29 -0.23
N LYS A 70 -11.15 13.12 -0.32
CA LYS A 70 -10.27 14.09 -0.96
C LYS A 70 -10.59 14.28 -2.45
N TYR A 71 -10.86 13.20 -3.18
CA TYR A 71 -11.22 13.26 -4.60
C TYR A 71 -12.60 13.87 -4.82
N ILE A 72 -13.59 13.54 -3.98
CA ILE A 72 -14.93 14.13 -4.10
C ILE A 72 -14.90 15.65 -3.86
N GLY A 73 -14.16 16.11 -2.84
CA GLY A 73 -13.99 17.53 -2.57
C GLY A 73 -13.31 18.28 -3.72
N TYR A 74 -12.27 17.70 -4.33
CA TYR A 74 -11.62 18.28 -5.51
C TYR A 74 -12.54 18.32 -6.73
N GLY A 75 -13.37 17.28 -6.92
CA GLY A 75 -14.38 17.25 -7.98
C GLY A 75 -15.41 18.37 -7.84
N PHE A 76 -15.98 18.53 -6.64
CA PHE A 76 -16.91 19.62 -6.36
C PHE A 76 -16.29 21.00 -6.53
N TYR A 77 -15.06 21.21 -6.03
CA TYR A 77 -14.33 22.46 -6.22
C TYR A 77 -14.14 22.81 -7.70
N LYS A 78 -13.79 21.82 -8.53
CA LYS A 78 -13.58 22.03 -9.97
C LYS A 78 -14.89 22.33 -10.71
N LEU A 79 -16.00 21.72 -10.29
CA LEU A 79 -17.32 22.01 -10.85
C LEU A 79 -17.78 23.43 -10.49
N THR A 80 -17.64 23.83 -9.23
CA THR A 80 -18.02 25.18 -8.80
C THR A 80 -17.14 26.26 -9.42
N GLU A 81 -15.83 26.00 -9.60
CA GLU A 81 -14.93 26.87 -10.37
C GLU A 81 -15.43 27.04 -11.83
N GLY A 82 -15.81 25.94 -12.49
CA GLY A 82 -16.37 25.98 -13.84
C GLY A 82 -17.66 26.80 -13.93
N PHE A 83 -18.59 26.62 -12.99
CA PHE A 83 -19.82 27.42 -12.91
C PHE A 83 -19.55 28.90 -12.61
N TYR A 84 -18.60 29.20 -11.72
CA TYR A 84 -18.21 30.57 -11.40
C TYR A 84 -17.65 31.30 -12.63
N PHE A 85 -16.81 30.65 -13.45
CA PHE A 85 -16.30 31.24 -14.69
C PHE A 85 -17.38 31.41 -15.76
N LEU A 86 -18.34 30.50 -15.86
CA LEU A 86 -19.51 30.62 -16.76
C LEU A 86 -20.43 31.80 -16.36
N VAL A 87 -20.73 31.93 -15.07
CA VAL A 87 -21.62 32.98 -14.55
C VAL A 87 -20.94 34.36 -14.54
N SER A 88 -19.64 34.43 -14.24
CA SER A 88 -18.92 35.71 -14.16
C SER A 88 -18.52 36.30 -15.52
N GLY A 89 -18.72 35.56 -16.62
CA GLY A 89 -18.37 36.01 -17.98
C GLY A 89 -16.88 36.28 -18.20
N LYS A 90 -16.01 35.98 -17.22
CA LYS A 90 -14.57 36.16 -17.31
C LYS A 90 -13.93 34.87 -17.82
N SER A 91 -13.17 34.95 -18.89
CA SER A 91 -12.37 33.83 -19.38
C SER A 91 -11.37 33.38 -18.31
N LYS A 92 -11.35 32.08 -18.05
CA LYS A 92 -10.40 31.40 -17.17
C LYS A 92 -8.96 31.86 -17.48
N PRO A 93 -8.13 32.25 -16.50
CA PRO A 93 -6.72 32.49 -16.77
C PRO A 93 -6.10 31.17 -17.24
N SER A 94 -5.73 31.15 -18.51
CA SER A 94 -4.98 30.05 -19.12
C SER A 94 -3.72 29.83 -18.28
N LYS A 95 -3.63 28.67 -17.62
CA LYS A 95 -2.32 28.14 -17.25
C LYS A 95 -1.62 27.85 -18.57
N GLN A 96 -0.71 28.75 -18.95
CA GLN A 96 0.15 28.61 -20.11
C GLN A 96 0.74 27.20 -20.15
N GLU A 97 0.33 26.45 -21.17
CA GLU A 97 1.16 25.43 -21.80
C GLU A 97 2.40 26.16 -22.32
N GLY A 98 3.52 25.97 -21.61
CA GLY A 98 4.80 26.54 -21.96
C GLY A 98 5.37 25.89 -23.22
N SER A 99 5.19 26.58 -24.33
CA SER A 99 6.20 26.95 -25.33
C SER A 99 7.24 25.89 -25.71
N HIS A 100 7.13 25.45 -26.96
CA HIS A 100 8.26 24.99 -27.76
C HIS A 100 9.37 26.05 -27.76
N THR A 101 10.52 25.77 -27.15
CA THR A 101 11.77 26.49 -27.43
C THR A 101 12.92 25.50 -27.58
N ASN A 102 13.66 25.76 -28.66
CA ASN A 102 14.71 25.00 -29.29
C ASN A 102 15.97 24.95 -28.41
N ILE A 103 16.17 23.87 -27.64
CA ILE A 103 17.43 23.52 -26.97
C ILE A 103 17.62 22.00 -27.07
N GLN A 104 17.66 21.46 -28.29
CA GLN A 104 17.50 20.01 -28.50
C GLN A 104 18.80 19.20 -28.65
N ASN A 105 20.00 19.78 -28.79
CA ASN A 105 21.10 18.95 -29.30
C ASN A 105 22.28 18.69 -28.35
N THR A 106 22.44 19.42 -27.24
CA THR A 106 23.62 19.25 -26.37
C THR A 106 23.35 18.45 -25.10
N THR A 107 22.10 18.36 -24.66
CA THR A 107 21.73 17.69 -23.40
C THR A 107 21.29 16.23 -23.57
N ILE A 108 20.93 15.75 -24.76
CA ILE A 108 20.36 14.40 -24.93
C ILE A 108 21.36 13.29 -24.54
N ASN A 109 22.65 13.48 -24.82
CA ASN A 109 23.68 12.46 -24.56
C ASN A 109 24.00 12.27 -23.06
N GLN A 110 23.73 13.28 -22.22
CA GLN A 110 24.03 13.21 -20.79
C GLN A 110 22.85 12.66 -19.96
N TYR A 111 21.63 12.60 -20.54
CA TYR A 111 20.41 12.15 -19.85
C TYR A 111 20.18 10.64 -19.99
N ASN A 112 20.78 10.02 -21.01
CA ASN A 112 20.67 8.58 -21.24
C ASN A 112 21.35 7.77 -20.11
N TYR A 113 22.28 8.38 -19.36
CA TYR A 113 23.01 7.72 -18.27
C TYR A 113 22.35 7.85 -16.89
N ILE A 114 21.37 8.75 -16.69
CA ILE A 114 20.90 9.15 -15.34
C ILE A 114 19.59 8.45 -14.93
N LEU A 115 18.86 7.82 -15.86
CA LEU A 115 17.61 7.10 -15.56
C LEU A 115 17.82 5.58 -15.47
N GLU A 116 18.76 5.13 -14.65
CA GLU A 116 18.82 3.72 -14.25
C GLU A 116 17.81 3.39 -13.15
N TYR A 117 17.49 4.33 -12.26
CA TYR A 117 16.63 4.09 -11.10
C TYR A 117 15.55 5.16 -10.98
N CYS A 118 14.37 4.75 -10.54
CA CYS A 118 13.27 5.67 -10.25
C CYS A 118 13.56 6.44 -8.96
N SER A 119 13.54 7.78 -9.01
CA SER A 119 13.77 8.66 -7.86
C SER A 119 12.78 8.49 -6.72
N GLU A 120 11.62 7.90 -6.99
CA GLU A 120 10.52 7.77 -6.02
C GLU A 120 10.48 6.40 -5.33
N CYS A 121 10.90 5.35 -6.04
CA CYS A 121 10.83 3.98 -5.51
C CYS A 121 12.19 3.27 -5.46
N GLY A 122 13.26 3.91 -5.93
CA GLY A 122 14.61 3.37 -5.94
C GLY A 122 14.79 2.12 -6.83
N ARG A 123 13.78 1.73 -7.60
CA ARG A 123 13.82 0.53 -8.45
C ARG A 123 14.35 0.83 -9.84
N LYS A 124 15.03 -0.16 -10.41
CA LYS A 124 15.60 -0.07 -11.76
C LYS A 124 14.52 0.17 -12.80
N ILE A 125 14.78 1.11 -13.72
CA ILE A 125 13.88 1.47 -14.81
C ILE A 125 13.93 0.40 -15.90
N SER A 126 12.75 -0.07 -16.33
CA SER A 126 12.64 -1.06 -17.40
C SER A 126 12.94 -0.45 -18.76
N GLU A 127 13.38 -1.29 -19.70
CA GLU A 127 13.75 -0.86 -21.05
C GLU A 127 12.57 -0.27 -21.83
N ARG A 128 11.36 -0.79 -21.59
CA ARG A 128 10.10 -0.24 -22.15
C ARG A 128 9.83 1.18 -21.68
N MET A 129 10.12 1.44 -20.41
CA MET A 129 9.96 2.75 -19.81
C MET A 129 11.01 3.75 -20.31
N LYS A 130 12.24 3.31 -20.59
CA LYS A 130 13.27 4.13 -21.27
C LYS A 130 12.83 4.53 -22.68
N LEU A 131 12.34 3.58 -23.48
CA LEU A 131 11.86 3.84 -24.84
C LEU A 131 10.66 4.81 -24.85
N HIS A 132 9.72 4.66 -23.91
CA HIS A 132 8.61 5.61 -23.77
C HIS A 132 9.06 7.00 -23.33
N PHE A 133 10.11 7.08 -22.50
CA PHE A 133 10.70 8.33 -22.07
C PHE A 133 11.41 9.06 -23.22
N GLU A 134 12.18 8.33 -24.04
CA GLU A 134 12.86 8.89 -25.22
C GLU A 134 11.87 9.43 -26.26
N LYS A 135 10.75 8.73 -26.47
CA LYS A 135 9.77 9.11 -27.48
C LYS A 135 8.86 10.28 -27.07
N ASN A 136 8.47 10.35 -25.79
CA ASN A 136 7.42 11.26 -25.33
C ASN A 136 7.87 12.27 -24.26
N GLY A 137 9.12 12.20 -23.77
CA GLY A 137 9.63 13.07 -22.71
C GLY A 137 8.96 12.89 -21.33
N MET A 138 8.09 11.89 -21.19
CA MET A 138 7.42 11.51 -19.96
C MET A 138 7.17 10.00 -19.94
N ALA A 139 7.44 9.37 -18.79
CA ALA A 139 7.15 7.96 -18.58
C ALA A 139 6.59 7.74 -17.18
N PHE A 140 5.69 6.78 -17.03
CA PHE A 140 5.19 6.38 -15.73
C PHE A 140 6.03 5.23 -15.20
N CYS A 141 6.40 5.30 -13.93
CA CYS A 141 7.09 4.19 -13.29
C CYS A 141 6.15 2.99 -13.18
N GLU A 142 6.53 1.86 -13.78
CA GLU A 142 5.76 0.62 -13.73
C GLU A 142 5.58 0.09 -12.29
N ASN A 143 6.48 0.46 -11.38
CA ASN A 143 6.47 -0.04 -10.00
C ASN A 143 5.78 0.89 -8.99
N CYS A 144 5.78 2.22 -9.21
CA CYS A 144 5.15 3.17 -8.29
C CYS A 144 4.00 3.99 -8.91
N GLY A 145 3.76 3.83 -10.22
CA GLY A 145 2.70 4.54 -10.96
C GLY A 145 2.91 6.05 -11.09
N LYS A 146 4.03 6.60 -10.59
CA LYS A 146 4.30 8.04 -10.65
C LYS A 146 4.83 8.46 -12.01
N GLN A 147 4.39 9.61 -12.47
CA GLN A 147 4.87 10.26 -13.69
C GLN A 147 6.27 10.82 -13.45
N LEU A 148 7.22 10.41 -14.28
CA LEU A 148 8.55 10.96 -14.34
C LEU A 148 8.59 11.92 -15.53
N THR A 149 8.82 13.19 -15.23
CA THR A 149 8.96 14.28 -16.20
C THR A 149 10.40 14.78 -16.16
N ILE A 150 10.95 15.19 -17.30
CA ILE A 150 12.35 15.70 -17.42
C ILE A 150 12.68 16.77 -16.36
N ASN A 151 11.71 17.63 -16.01
CA ASN A 151 11.85 18.66 -14.98
C ASN A 151 12.12 18.13 -13.56
N HIS A 152 11.69 16.90 -13.24
CA HIS A 152 11.91 16.30 -11.92
C HIS A 152 13.32 15.74 -11.75
N ALA A 153 13.95 15.26 -12.84
CA ALA A 153 15.35 14.81 -12.83
C ALA A 153 16.33 16.01 -12.75
N LEU A 154 15.98 17.14 -13.35
CA LEU A 154 16.73 18.39 -13.23
C LEU A 154 16.73 18.96 -11.80
N ARG A 155 15.60 18.86 -11.06
CA ARG A 155 15.53 19.32 -9.67
C ARG A 155 16.44 18.55 -8.71
N THR A 156 16.67 17.27 -8.96
CA THR A 156 17.63 16.48 -8.16
C THR A 156 19.09 16.85 -8.42
N LEU A 157 19.41 17.47 -9.56
CA LEU A 157 20.77 17.93 -9.87
C LEU A 157 21.04 19.35 -9.35
N THR A 158 20.01 20.18 -9.14
CA THR A 158 20.17 21.55 -8.62
C THR A 158 20.27 21.64 -7.09
N VAL A 159 20.12 20.52 -6.37
CA VAL A 159 20.20 20.48 -4.89
C VAL A 159 21.55 19.94 -4.40
N SER A 160 22.42 19.48 -5.31
CA SER A 160 23.80 19.08 -5.00
C SER A 160 24.81 20.14 -5.44
N HIS A 161 24.55 21.41 -5.11
CA HIS A 161 25.55 22.47 -5.22
C HIS A 161 25.48 23.44 -4.05
#